data_AF-A0A8H6TSL9-F1
#
_entry.id   AF-A0A8H6TSL9-F1
#
_cell.length_a   1.000
_cell.length_b   1.000
_cell.length_c   1.000
_cell.angle_alpha   90.00
_cell.angle_beta   90.00
_cell.angle_gamma   90.00
#
_symmetry.space_group_name_H-M   'P 1'
#
loop_
_entity.id
_entity.type
_entity.pdbx_description
1 polymer ?
#
loop_
_entity_poly.entity_id
_entity_poly.type
_entity_poly.pdbx_seq_one_letter_code
_entity_poly.pdbx_strand_id
1 'polypeptide(L)'
;MASSEAASVLISALVALCVVYAVSSPFFKTPRQAAWILSTVASGTMTVWSIPFVGDYLVGGVDGVKDRAALAVAMNRVFQAYLIADLAVGSLSYCSQITLLTGWVHHVAYVAICETAIRNGWAHIFALAALMELPTFILGIGTLFPKLRSNRLFAAAFFTTRICLHLVLLFTYALPAHRPNASVAPALILASVFPLHAMWFTGCVKGFLRRARERKLMRHPLAADVHTDARSLARHASTTAVVPPWDVTLRLRRLRARVSYWVHAKTGPGTRWASARRPIRPRAMARRMSESIVGVLPSPEAVMEFVGLR
;
A
#
# COMPACT_ATOMS: atom_id res chain seq x y z
N MET A 1 -15.03 -8.98 28.95
CA MET A 1 -15.53 -9.83 27.85
C MET A 1 -14.83 -11.17 27.99
N ALA A 2 -15.59 -12.26 28.13
CA ALA A 2 -15.00 -13.59 28.26
C ALA A 2 -14.24 -13.96 26.98
N SER A 3 -13.20 -14.79 27.08
CA SER A 3 -12.43 -15.25 25.91
C SER A 3 -13.31 -15.93 24.85
N SER A 4 -14.37 -16.63 25.29
CA SER A 4 -15.38 -17.24 24.43
C SER A 4 -16.21 -16.22 23.63
N GLU A 5 -16.61 -15.11 24.26
CA GLU A 5 -17.35 -14.04 23.58
C GLU A 5 -16.49 -13.38 22.49
N ALA A 6 -15.21 -13.16 22.77
CA ALA A 6 -14.27 -12.58 21.80
C ALA A 6 -14.07 -13.48 20.58
N ALA A 7 -13.97 -14.79 20.78
CA ALA A 7 -13.90 -15.77 19.71
C ALA A 7 -15.20 -15.83 18.91
N SER A 8 -16.36 -15.78 19.58
CA SER A 8 -17.66 -15.75 18.92
C SER A 8 -17.81 -14.53 17.99
N VAL A 9 -17.44 -13.33 18.46
CA VAL A 9 -17.47 -12.12 17.61
C VAL A 9 -16.58 -12.27 16.38
N LEU A 10 -15.36 -12.81 16.54
CA LEU A 10 -14.44 -13.04 15.43
C LEU A 10 -15.05 -13.99 14.38
N ILE A 11 -15.56 -15.14 14.82
CA ILE A 11 -16.12 -16.16 13.94
C ILE A 11 -17.38 -15.64 13.24
N SER A 12 -18.30 -15.02 13.98
CA SER A 12 -19.53 -14.45 13.41
C SER A 12 -19.22 -13.35 12.40
N ALA A 13 -18.26 -12.47 12.69
CA ALA A 13 -17.83 -11.43 11.74
C ALA A 13 -17.17 -12.02 10.49
N LEU A 14 -16.34 -13.07 10.63
CA LEU A 14 -15.69 -13.75 9.52
C LEU A 14 -16.74 -14.37 8.57
N VAL A 15 -17.71 -15.11 9.13
CA VAL A 15 -18.81 -15.69 8.35
C VAL A 15 -19.63 -14.59 7.67
N ALA A 16 -20.00 -13.54 8.40
CA ALA A 16 -20.77 -12.43 7.86
C ALA A 16 -20.05 -11.74 6.68
N LEU A 17 -18.74 -11.50 6.79
CA LEU A 17 -17.95 -10.90 5.72
C LEU A 17 -17.85 -11.81 4.49
N CYS A 18 -17.64 -13.12 4.68
CA CYS A 18 -17.67 -14.09 3.57
C CYS A 18 -19.03 -14.11 2.86
N VAL A 19 -20.13 -14.04 3.61
CA VAL A 19 -21.49 -13.95 3.04
C VAL A 19 -21.66 -12.63 2.27
N VAL A 20 -21.25 -11.50 2.85
CA VAL A 20 -21.28 -10.19 2.17
C VAL A 20 -20.52 -10.24 0.85
N TYR A 21 -19.34 -10.85 0.81
CA TYR A 21 -18.59 -11.04 -0.43
C TYR A 21 -19.32 -11.94 -1.44
N ALA A 22 -19.80 -13.10 -1.01
CA ALA A 22 -20.48 -14.06 -1.87
C ALA A 22 -21.74 -13.45 -2.51
N VAL A 23 -22.50 -12.68 -1.75
CA VAL A 23 -23.70 -11.98 -2.23
C VAL A 23 -23.35 -10.79 -3.12
N SER A 24 -22.30 -10.03 -2.79
CA SER A 24 -21.99 -8.77 -3.49
C SER A 24 -21.16 -8.96 -4.75
N SER A 25 -20.27 -9.96 -4.78
CA SER A 25 -19.33 -10.16 -5.89
C SER A 25 -19.96 -10.32 -7.28
N PRO A 26 -21.14 -10.97 -7.46
CA PRO A 26 -21.78 -11.07 -8.77
C PRO A 26 -22.16 -9.71 -9.38
N PHE A 27 -22.32 -8.67 -8.57
CA PHE A 27 -22.65 -7.32 -9.03
C PHE A 27 -21.44 -6.54 -9.58
N PHE A 28 -20.22 -7.04 -9.38
CA PHE A 28 -18.98 -6.36 -9.76
C PHE A 28 -18.21 -7.17 -10.81
N LYS A 29 -18.07 -6.57 -12.01
CA LYS A 29 -17.56 -7.29 -13.20
C LYS A 29 -16.05 -7.49 -13.22
N THR A 30 -15.30 -6.65 -12.51
CA THR A 30 -13.83 -6.68 -12.56
C THR A 30 -13.26 -7.32 -11.30
N PRO A 31 -12.19 -8.13 -11.40
CA PRO A 31 -11.49 -8.69 -10.24
C PRO A 31 -11.04 -7.61 -9.26
N ARG A 32 -10.66 -6.44 -9.80
CA ARG A 32 -10.33 -5.26 -9.01
C ARG A 32 -11.52 -4.79 -8.18
N GLN A 33 -12.70 -4.59 -8.76
CA GLN A 33 -13.87 -4.19 -7.97
C GLN A 33 -14.23 -5.25 -6.92
N ALA A 34 -14.19 -6.53 -7.29
CA ALA A 34 -14.46 -7.62 -6.35
C ALA A 34 -13.51 -7.58 -5.13
N ALA A 35 -12.21 -7.35 -5.36
CA ALA A 35 -11.21 -7.23 -4.29
C ALA A 35 -11.48 -6.05 -3.33
N TRP A 36 -12.20 -5.01 -3.77
CA TRP A 36 -12.50 -3.85 -2.92
C TRP A 36 -13.77 -3.99 -2.09
N ILE A 37 -14.58 -5.05 -2.25
CA ILE A 37 -15.85 -5.23 -1.52
C ILE A 37 -15.60 -5.29 -0.02
N LEU A 38 -14.77 -6.24 0.42
CA LEU A 38 -14.50 -6.49 1.84
C LEU A 38 -13.80 -5.29 2.48
N SER A 39 -12.76 -4.75 1.82
CA SER A 39 -12.07 -3.56 2.32
C SER A 39 -13.00 -2.36 2.46
N THR A 40 -13.94 -2.15 1.54
CA THR A 40 -14.91 -1.03 1.63
C THR A 40 -15.86 -1.22 2.82
N VAL A 41 -16.42 -2.41 3.00
CA VAL A 41 -17.34 -2.70 4.11
C VAL A 41 -16.63 -2.59 5.46
N ALA A 42 -15.44 -3.19 5.58
CA ALA A 42 -14.66 -3.16 6.80
C ALA A 42 -14.21 -1.74 7.15
N SER A 43 -13.60 -1.00 6.20
CA SER A 43 -13.14 0.37 6.46
C SER A 43 -14.27 1.34 6.79
N GLY A 44 -15.45 1.19 6.16
CA GLY A 44 -16.65 1.95 6.51
C GLY A 44 -17.11 1.65 7.93
N THR A 45 -17.18 0.37 8.30
CA THR A 45 -17.54 -0.07 9.66
C THR A 45 -16.58 0.48 10.71
N MET A 46 -15.26 0.33 10.47
CA MET A 46 -14.22 0.83 11.36
C MET A 46 -14.28 2.35 11.53
N THR A 47 -14.52 3.09 10.45
CA THR A 47 -14.68 4.54 10.49
C THR A 47 -15.86 4.94 11.39
N VAL A 48 -17.04 4.34 11.17
CA VAL A 48 -18.25 4.65 11.94
C VAL A 48 -18.08 4.27 13.42
N TRP A 49 -17.57 3.06 13.69
CA TRP A 49 -17.41 2.57 15.07
C TRP A 49 -16.31 3.31 15.84
N SER A 50 -15.37 3.99 15.16
CA SER A 50 -14.36 4.84 15.81
C SER A 50 -14.91 6.15 16.37
N ILE A 51 -16.08 6.60 15.91
CA ILE A 51 -16.63 7.93 16.25
C ILE A 51 -16.71 8.20 17.77
N PRO A 52 -17.19 7.27 18.62
CA PRO A 52 -17.22 7.51 20.08
C PRO A 52 -15.84 7.75 20.68
N PHE A 53 -14.81 7.03 20.23
CA PHE A 53 -13.43 7.18 20.71
C PHE A 53 -12.82 8.50 20.23
N VAL A 54 -13.14 8.90 19.00
CA VAL A 54 -12.74 10.21 18.45
C VAL A 54 -13.42 11.34 19.22
N GLY A 55 -14.70 11.19 19.57
CA GLY A 55 -15.42 12.15 20.40
C GLY A 55 -14.77 12.34 21.77
N ASP A 56 -14.44 11.24 22.45
CA ASP A 56 -13.69 11.27 23.72
C ASP A 56 -12.33 11.96 23.55
N TYR A 57 -11.60 11.63 22.47
CA TYR A 57 -10.31 12.22 22.14
C TYR A 57 -10.38 13.74 21.90
N LEU A 58 -11.41 14.22 21.22
CA LEU A 58 -11.58 15.66 20.95
C LEU A 58 -11.88 16.45 22.24
N VAL A 59 -12.44 15.81 23.26
CA VAL A 59 -12.76 16.46 24.55
C VAL A 59 -11.57 16.45 25.49
N GLY A 60 -10.85 15.33 25.60
CA GLY A 60 -9.83 15.14 26.65
C GLY A 60 -8.45 14.71 26.15
N GLY A 61 -8.18 14.75 24.84
CA GLY A 61 -6.97 14.18 24.27
C GLY A 61 -6.90 12.66 24.47
N VAL A 62 -5.69 12.08 24.43
CA VAL A 62 -5.53 10.63 24.57
C VAL A 62 -5.98 10.11 25.94
N ASP A 63 -5.79 10.91 27.00
CA ASP A 63 -6.18 10.52 28.37
C ASP A 63 -7.71 10.56 28.56
N GLY A 64 -8.42 11.32 27.72
CA GLY A 64 -9.87 11.37 27.70
C GLY A 64 -10.54 10.17 27.04
N VAL A 65 -9.80 9.37 26.27
CA VAL A 65 -10.34 8.25 25.50
C VAL A 65 -10.79 7.14 26.44
N LYS A 66 -12.11 6.90 26.52
CA LYS A 66 -12.65 5.86 27.37
C LYS A 66 -12.36 4.48 26.76
N ASP A 67 -11.96 3.52 27.58
CA ASP A 67 -11.56 2.19 27.12
C ASP A 67 -12.69 1.45 26.39
N ARG A 68 -13.94 1.56 26.89
CA ARG A 68 -15.13 0.94 26.28
C ARG A 68 -14.86 -0.51 25.88
N ALA A 69 -14.26 -1.28 26.80
CA ALA A 69 -13.58 -2.55 26.53
C ALA A 69 -14.37 -3.49 25.59
N ALA A 70 -15.67 -3.66 25.81
CA ALA A 70 -16.51 -4.53 24.98
C ALA A 70 -16.55 -4.06 23.51
N LEU A 71 -16.82 -2.77 23.26
CA LEU A 71 -16.85 -2.20 21.92
C LEU A 71 -15.45 -2.22 21.28
N ALA A 72 -14.43 -1.82 22.04
CA ALA A 72 -13.06 -1.78 21.54
C ALA A 72 -12.56 -3.17 21.13
N VAL A 73 -12.79 -4.20 21.97
CA VAL A 73 -12.44 -5.58 21.65
C VAL A 73 -13.26 -6.09 20.46
N ALA A 74 -14.56 -5.82 20.40
CA ALA A 74 -15.40 -6.21 19.27
C ALA A 74 -14.91 -5.58 17.95
N MET A 75 -14.58 -4.30 17.94
CA MET A 75 -13.97 -3.60 16.78
C MET A 75 -12.69 -4.29 16.32
N ASN A 76 -11.77 -4.59 17.23
CA ASN A 76 -10.50 -5.24 16.91
C ASN A 76 -10.75 -6.66 16.32
N ARG A 77 -11.70 -7.42 16.89
CA ARG A 77 -12.06 -8.77 16.41
C ARG A 77 -12.73 -8.72 15.03
N VAL A 78 -13.62 -7.77 14.78
CA VAL A 78 -14.22 -7.54 13.45
C VAL A 78 -13.16 -7.17 12.43
N PHE A 79 -12.19 -6.31 12.79
CA PHE A 79 -11.09 -5.97 11.91
C PHE A 79 -10.19 -7.18 11.60
N GLN A 80 -9.85 -7.99 12.61
CA GLN A 80 -9.13 -9.26 12.40
C GLN A 80 -9.88 -10.21 11.47
N ALA A 81 -11.21 -10.35 11.67
CA ALA A 81 -12.05 -11.16 10.78
C ALA A 81 -11.96 -10.68 9.34
N TYR A 82 -11.99 -9.37 9.10
CA TYR A 82 -11.77 -8.79 7.78
C TYR A 82 -10.41 -9.15 7.19
N LEU A 83 -9.32 -9.00 7.93
CA LEU A 83 -7.98 -9.29 7.41
C LEU A 83 -7.83 -10.76 7.02
N ILE A 84 -8.40 -11.66 7.82
CA ILE A 84 -8.42 -13.11 7.56
C ILE A 84 -9.33 -13.41 6.36
N ALA A 85 -10.54 -12.84 6.31
CA ALA A 85 -11.47 -13.02 5.21
C ALA A 85 -10.87 -12.55 3.88
N ASP A 86 -10.24 -11.38 3.85
CA ASP A 86 -9.66 -10.82 2.63
C ASP A 86 -8.48 -11.66 2.11
N LEU A 87 -7.64 -12.19 3.00
CA LEU A 87 -6.59 -13.13 2.61
C LEU A 87 -7.17 -14.45 2.09
N ALA A 88 -8.17 -15.02 2.79
CA ALA A 88 -8.77 -16.30 2.41
C ALA A 88 -9.53 -16.20 1.10
N VAL A 89 -10.49 -15.27 1.01
CA VAL A 89 -11.28 -15.02 -0.20
C VAL A 89 -10.38 -14.54 -1.32
N GLY A 90 -9.49 -13.60 -1.06
CA GLY A 90 -8.63 -13.07 -2.12
C GLY A 90 -7.64 -14.08 -2.67
N SER A 91 -7.15 -15.03 -1.86
CA SER A 91 -6.30 -16.12 -2.37
C SER A 91 -7.06 -17.05 -3.32
N LEU A 92 -8.38 -17.15 -3.19
CA LEU A 92 -9.23 -18.02 -3.99
C LEU A 92 -9.86 -17.29 -5.19
N SER A 93 -10.33 -16.06 -4.99
CA SER A 93 -11.20 -15.35 -5.94
C SER A 93 -10.53 -14.19 -6.66
N TYR A 94 -9.48 -13.58 -6.09
CA TYR A 94 -8.77 -12.44 -6.69
C TYR A 94 -7.27 -12.44 -6.38
N CYS A 95 -6.62 -13.59 -6.56
CA CYS A 95 -5.23 -13.80 -6.14
C CYS A 95 -4.25 -12.82 -6.78
N SER A 96 -4.55 -12.36 -8.01
CA SER A 96 -3.75 -11.36 -8.73
C SER A 96 -3.78 -9.96 -8.09
N GLN A 97 -4.73 -9.70 -7.20
CA GLN A 97 -4.88 -8.41 -6.50
C GLN A 97 -4.21 -8.41 -5.11
N ILE A 98 -3.85 -9.58 -4.56
CA ILE A 98 -3.13 -9.66 -3.28
C ILE A 98 -1.64 -9.46 -3.54
N THR A 99 -1.12 -8.28 -3.21
CA THR A 99 0.33 -8.03 -3.25
C THR A 99 1.02 -8.50 -1.96
N LEU A 100 2.32 -8.81 -2.03
CA LEU A 100 3.10 -9.23 -0.86
C LEU A 100 3.07 -8.19 0.26
N LEU A 101 3.32 -6.92 -0.04
CA LEU A 101 3.41 -5.89 0.98
C LEU A 101 2.03 -5.47 1.50
N THR A 102 1.09 -5.14 0.61
CA THR A 102 -0.19 -4.53 1.00
C THR A 102 -1.25 -5.57 1.37
N GLY A 103 -1.12 -6.80 0.87
CA GLY A 103 -1.97 -7.93 1.23
C GLY A 103 -1.36 -8.71 2.38
N TRP A 104 -0.38 -9.57 2.10
CA TRP A 104 0.15 -10.52 3.09
C TRP A 104 0.79 -9.87 4.32
N VAL A 105 1.86 -9.09 4.13
CA VAL A 105 2.63 -8.53 5.25
C VAL A 105 1.76 -7.58 6.07
N HIS A 106 1.03 -6.68 5.41
CA HIS A 106 0.14 -5.73 6.07
C HIS A 106 -0.94 -6.46 6.88
N HIS A 107 -1.64 -7.44 6.29
CA HIS A 107 -2.76 -8.11 6.98
C HIS A 107 -2.29 -8.94 8.15
N VAL A 108 -1.22 -9.73 7.98
CA VAL A 108 -0.65 -10.54 9.07
C VAL A 108 -0.14 -9.65 10.21
N ALA A 109 0.53 -8.55 9.89
CA ALA A 109 1.01 -7.60 10.90
C ALA A 109 -0.17 -6.98 11.68
N TYR A 110 -1.24 -6.57 11.00
CA TYR A 110 -2.39 -5.98 11.68
C TYR A 110 -3.20 -6.99 12.51
N VAL A 111 -3.25 -8.27 12.11
CA VAL A 111 -3.82 -9.34 12.96
C VAL A 111 -3.04 -9.42 14.29
N ALA A 112 -1.71 -9.41 14.22
CA ALA A 112 -0.85 -9.44 15.41
C ALA A 112 -0.95 -8.17 16.26
N ILE A 113 -1.03 -6.98 15.63
CA ILE A 113 -1.22 -5.70 16.32
C ILE A 113 -2.55 -5.70 17.09
N CYS A 114 -3.65 -6.11 16.46
CA CYS A 114 -4.96 -6.18 17.13
C CYS A 114 -4.94 -7.17 18.31
N GLU A 115 -4.34 -8.35 18.13
CA GLU A 115 -4.23 -9.34 19.19
C GLU A 115 -3.40 -8.81 20.37
N THR A 116 -2.29 -8.14 20.07
CA THR A 116 -1.43 -7.50 21.08
C THR A 116 -2.19 -6.39 21.81
N ALA A 117 -2.94 -5.56 21.09
CA ALA A 117 -3.75 -4.49 21.68
C ALA A 117 -4.81 -5.06 22.62
N ILE A 118 -5.52 -6.12 22.22
CA ILE A 118 -6.51 -6.78 23.09
C ILE A 118 -5.86 -7.35 24.35
N ARG A 119 -4.76 -8.10 24.21
CA ARG A 119 -4.11 -8.78 25.36
C ARG A 119 -3.54 -7.82 26.39
N ASN A 120 -3.14 -6.62 25.97
CA ASN A 120 -2.54 -5.62 26.85
C ASN A 120 -3.54 -4.54 27.32
N GLY A 121 -4.84 -4.65 26.97
CA GLY A 121 -5.84 -3.65 27.34
C GLY A 121 -5.71 -2.32 26.59
N TRP A 122 -5.12 -2.35 25.38
CA TRP A 122 -4.93 -1.19 24.49
C TRP A 122 -5.91 -1.17 23.30
N ALA A 123 -6.96 -1.99 23.35
CA ALA A 123 -7.91 -2.13 22.25
C ALA A 123 -8.56 -0.79 21.85
N HIS A 124 -8.78 0.11 22.82
CA HIS A 124 -9.34 1.45 22.59
C HIS A 124 -8.39 2.36 21.79
N ILE A 125 -7.07 2.17 21.91
CA ILE A 125 -6.09 2.91 21.11
C ILE A 125 -6.23 2.53 19.64
N PHE A 126 -6.37 1.23 19.37
CA PHE A 126 -6.64 0.75 18.02
C PHE A 126 -8.02 1.24 17.52
N ALA A 127 -9.04 1.25 18.38
CA ALA A 127 -10.37 1.74 18.04
C ALA A 127 -10.40 3.24 17.70
N LEU A 128 -9.62 4.08 18.40
CA LEU A 128 -9.40 5.48 18.04
C LEU A 128 -8.66 5.59 16.69
N ALA A 129 -7.57 4.83 16.55
CA ALA A 129 -6.76 4.79 15.34
C ALA A 129 -7.54 4.29 14.12
N ALA A 130 -8.65 3.57 14.30
CA ALA A 130 -9.50 3.06 13.23
C ALA A 130 -10.15 4.16 12.37
N LEU A 131 -10.20 5.42 12.84
CA LEU A 131 -10.57 6.57 11.99
C LEU A 131 -9.62 6.71 10.78
N MET A 132 -8.40 6.19 10.88
CA MET A 132 -7.44 6.13 9.77
C MET A 132 -7.90 5.23 8.61
N GLU A 133 -9.00 4.48 8.74
CA GLU A 133 -9.60 3.72 7.64
C GLU A 133 -10.52 4.56 6.74
N LEU A 134 -10.90 5.78 7.14
CA LEU A 134 -11.72 6.68 6.33
C LEU A 134 -11.19 6.88 4.88
N PRO A 135 -9.88 7.06 4.63
CA PRO A 135 -9.34 7.17 3.27
C PRO A 135 -9.52 5.87 2.47
N THR A 136 -9.35 4.71 3.11
CA THR A 136 -9.60 3.40 2.50
C THR A 136 -11.06 3.26 2.08
N PHE A 137 -11.99 3.69 2.94
CA PHE A 137 -13.41 3.68 2.65
C PHE A 137 -13.75 4.55 1.43
N ILE A 138 -13.23 5.78 1.39
CA ILE A 138 -13.43 6.71 0.27
C ILE A 138 -12.87 6.12 -1.04
N LEU A 139 -11.67 5.51 -0.99
CA LEU A 139 -11.04 4.87 -2.14
C LEU A 139 -11.81 3.63 -2.60
N GLY A 140 -12.31 2.83 -1.66
CA GLY A 140 -13.10 1.64 -1.90
C GLY A 140 -14.43 1.95 -2.58
N ILE A 141 -15.20 2.90 -2.03
CA ILE A 141 -16.43 3.40 -2.66
C ILE A 141 -16.16 3.94 -4.07
N GLY A 142 -15.10 4.73 -4.25
CA GLY A 142 -14.71 5.25 -5.56
C GLY A 142 -14.22 4.18 -6.54
N THR A 143 -13.86 2.99 -6.07
CA THR A 143 -13.46 1.85 -6.91
C THR A 143 -14.67 0.98 -7.26
N LEU A 144 -15.56 0.71 -6.30
CA LEU A 144 -16.81 -0.01 -6.53
C LEU A 144 -17.75 0.80 -7.43
N PHE A 145 -17.88 2.10 -7.16
CA PHE A 145 -18.76 3.03 -7.87
C PHE A 145 -17.95 4.21 -8.44
N PRO A 146 -17.38 4.08 -9.66
CA PRO A 146 -16.51 5.11 -10.25
C PRO A 146 -17.11 6.52 -10.31
N LYS A 147 -18.44 6.63 -10.40
CA LYS A 147 -19.16 7.92 -10.38
C LYS A 147 -18.99 8.69 -9.05
N LEU A 148 -18.74 7.99 -7.95
CA LEU A 148 -18.54 8.57 -6.62
C LEU A 148 -17.06 8.92 -6.34
N ARG A 149 -16.15 8.65 -7.28
CA ARG A 149 -14.71 8.81 -7.06
C ARG A 149 -14.33 10.28 -6.92
N SER A 150 -13.83 10.67 -5.75
CA SER A 150 -13.23 11.99 -5.51
C SER A 150 -11.78 11.89 -5.04
N ASN A 151 -10.85 12.21 -5.95
CA ASN A 151 -9.42 12.20 -5.65
C ASN A 151 -9.02 13.25 -4.59
N ARG A 152 -9.72 14.39 -4.55
CA ARG A 152 -9.45 15.46 -3.56
C ARG A 152 -9.87 15.04 -2.16
N LEU A 153 -11.07 14.46 -2.04
CA LEU A 153 -11.60 13.96 -0.77
C LEU A 153 -10.72 12.84 -0.21
N PHE A 154 -10.34 11.88 -1.06
CA PHE A 154 -9.41 10.82 -0.69
C PHE A 154 -8.07 11.39 -0.16
N ALA A 155 -7.46 12.32 -0.90
CA ALA A 155 -6.17 12.89 -0.53
C ALA A 155 -6.23 13.69 0.79
N ALA A 156 -7.27 14.50 0.96
CA ALA A 156 -7.50 15.26 2.18
C ALA A 156 -7.66 14.32 3.38
N ALA A 157 -8.55 13.33 3.27
CA ALA A 157 -8.77 12.35 4.33
C ALA A 157 -7.48 11.57 4.65
N PHE A 158 -6.74 11.13 3.64
CA PHE A 158 -5.48 10.41 3.83
C PHE A 158 -4.48 11.26 4.60
N PHE A 159 -4.30 12.52 4.20
CA PHE A 159 -3.39 13.41 4.88
C PHE A 159 -3.82 13.66 6.33
N THR A 160 -5.08 14.01 6.56
CA THR A 160 -5.55 14.36 7.90
C THR A 160 -5.53 13.17 8.87
N THR A 161 -5.98 11.98 8.44
CA THR A 161 -6.07 10.83 9.35
C THR A 161 -4.80 9.99 9.35
N ARG A 162 -4.31 9.56 8.17
CA ARG A 162 -3.15 8.63 8.10
C ARG A 162 -1.79 9.31 8.26
N ILE A 163 -1.70 10.63 8.10
CA ILE A 163 -0.45 11.39 8.32
C ILE A 163 -0.54 12.22 9.60
N CYS A 164 -1.43 13.21 9.67
CA CYS A 164 -1.46 14.14 10.80
C CYS A 164 -1.89 13.46 12.11
N LEU A 165 -3.07 12.83 12.16
CA LEU A 165 -3.54 12.13 13.36
C LEU A 165 -2.57 11.03 13.78
N HIS A 166 -2.03 10.25 12.82
CA HIS A 166 -1.04 9.23 13.12
C HIS A 166 0.21 9.80 13.82
N LEU A 167 0.79 10.88 13.30
CA LEU A 167 1.95 11.53 13.93
C LEU A 167 1.62 12.08 15.32
N VAL A 168 0.44 12.69 15.49
CA VAL A 168 -0.01 13.18 16.80
C VAL A 168 -0.08 12.01 17.79
N LEU A 169 -0.78 10.92 17.47
CA LEU A 169 -0.86 9.74 18.34
C LEU A 169 0.52 9.16 18.63
N LEU A 170 1.40 9.05 17.63
CA LEU A 170 2.77 8.56 17.80
C LEU A 170 3.54 9.41 18.82
N PHE A 171 3.56 10.74 18.65
CA PHE A 171 4.29 11.62 19.55
C PHE A 171 3.68 11.63 20.94
N THR A 172 2.35 11.64 21.05
CA THR A 172 1.69 11.61 22.36
C THR A 172 2.01 10.33 23.12
N TYR A 173 1.86 9.15 22.51
CA TYR A 173 2.21 7.88 23.18
C TYR A 173 3.72 7.67 23.37
N ALA A 174 4.57 8.43 22.68
CA ALA A 174 6.01 8.43 22.95
C ALA A 174 6.35 9.16 24.26
N LEU A 175 5.52 10.11 24.71
CA LEU A 175 5.72 10.84 25.95
C LEU A 175 5.39 9.95 27.17
N PRO A 176 6.26 9.87 28.20
CA PRO A 176 6.03 9.03 29.37
C PRO A 176 4.68 9.23 30.07
N ALA A 177 4.17 10.47 30.09
CA ALA A 177 2.92 10.83 30.75
C ALA A 177 1.67 10.14 30.17
N HIS A 178 1.69 9.76 28.89
CA HIS A 178 0.54 9.24 28.17
C HIS A 178 0.69 7.76 27.78
N ARG A 179 1.73 7.08 28.28
CA ARG A 179 1.97 5.67 27.96
C ARG A 179 0.98 4.79 28.71
N PRO A 180 0.13 4.00 28.02
CA PRO A 180 -0.74 3.06 28.70
C PRO A 180 0.11 2.00 29.41
N ASN A 181 -0.13 1.80 30.71
CA ASN A 181 0.63 0.88 31.55
C ASN A 181 2.16 1.13 31.49
N ALA A 182 2.58 2.41 31.36
CA ALA A 182 3.98 2.84 31.20
C ALA A 182 4.72 2.20 30.00
N SER A 183 4.01 1.56 29.07
CA SER A 183 4.59 0.84 27.94
C SER A 183 4.92 1.77 26.77
N VAL A 184 6.12 1.61 26.20
CA VAL A 184 6.51 2.26 24.93
C VAL A 184 5.96 1.54 23.70
N ALA A 185 5.38 0.35 23.86
CA ALA A 185 4.99 -0.51 22.74
C ALA A 185 3.97 0.15 21.79
N PRO A 186 2.93 0.88 22.23
CA PRO A 186 2.02 1.57 21.31
C PRO A 186 2.74 2.57 20.40
N ALA A 187 3.68 3.34 20.95
CA ALA A 187 4.48 4.29 20.17
C ALA A 187 5.39 3.56 19.17
N LEU A 188 6.02 2.45 19.56
CA LEU A 188 6.84 1.64 18.65
C LEU A 188 6.01 1.02 17.52
N ILE A 189 4.81 0.54 17.81
CA ILE A 189 3.87 0.02 16.80
C ILE A 189 3.49 1.13 15.83
N LEU A 190 3.06 2.30 16.31
CA LEU A 190 2.74 3.45 15.46
C LEU A 190 3.94 3.88 14.61
N ALA A 191 5.14 3.96 15.21
CA ALA A 191 6.37 4.29 14.50
C ALA A 191 6.70 3.26 13.40
N SER A 192 6.43 1.98 13.63
CA SER A 192 6.68 0.92 12.65
C SER A 192 5.71 0.95 11.45
N VAL A 193 4.47 1.38 11.69
CA VAL A 193 3.41 1.44 10.66
C VAL A 193 3.51 2.73 9.83
N PHE A 194 3.92 3.85 10.45
CA PHE A 194 3.94 5.16 9.81
C PHE A 194 4.71 5.21 8.45
N PRO A 195 5.89 4.59 8.28
CA PRO A 195 6.61 4.60 7.00
C PRO A 195 5.76 4.11 5.82
N LEU A 196 4.90 3.11 6.04
CA LEU A 196 3.99 2.59 5.02
C LEU A 196 2.97 3.66 4.60
N HIS A 197 2.37 4.35 5.56
CA HIS A 197 1.43 5.45 5.29
C HIS A 197 2.10 6.61 4.57
N ALA A 198 3.29 7.01 5.01
CA ALA A 198 4.07 8.05 4.36
C ALA A 198 4.40 7.67 2.91
N MET A 199 4.88 6.46 2.67
CA MET A 199 5.17 5.96 1.33
C MET A 199 3.93 6.01 0.43
N TRP A 200 2.78 5.50 0.88
CA TRP A 200 1.54 5.55 0.11
C TRP A 200 1.08 6.99 -0.20
N PHE A 201 1.20 7.91 0.77
CA PHE A 201 0.87 9.31 0.55
C PHE A 201 1.80 9.96 -0.48
N THR A 202 3.10 9.66 -0.43
CA THR A 202 4.03 10.17 -1.46
C THR A 202 3.69 9.64 -2.85
N GLY A 203 3.28 8.38 -2.97
CA GLY A 203 2.77 7.81 -4.22
C GLY A 203 1.53 8.55 -4.71
N CYS A 204 0.61 8.85 -3.80
CA CYS A 204 -0.61 9.62 -4.08
C CYS A 204 -0.29 11.01 -4.69
N VAL A 205 0.57 11.77 -4.01
CA VAL A 205 1.00 13.11 -4.45
C VAL A 205 1.72 13.06 -5.79
N LYS A 206 2.68 12.13 -5.96
CA LYS A 206 3.38 11.94 -7.24
C LYS A 206 2.42 11.66 -8.38
N GLY A 207 1.39 10.85 -8.14
CA GLY A 207 0.36 10.57 -9.13
C GLY A 207 -0.50 11.77 -9.51
N PHE A 208 -0.84 12.65 -8.56
CA PHE A 208 -1.52 13.90 -8.87
C PHE A 208 -0.67 14.84 -9.69
N LEU A 209 0.62 14.99 -9.32
CA LEU A 209 1.56 15.82 -10.06
C LEU A 209 1.75 15.33 -11.49
N ARG A 210 1.88 14.01 -11.70
CA ARG A 210 1.99 13.41 -13.03
C ARG A 210 0.78 13.77 -13.91
N ARG A 211 -0.44 13.52 -13.42
CA ARG A 211 -1.66 13.84 -14.19
C ARG A 211 -1.87 15.34 -14.41
N ALA A 212 -1.43 16.17 -13.47
CA ALA A 212 -1.47 17.63 -13.66
C ALA A 212 -0.54 18.07 -14.79
N ARG A 213 0.66 17.48 -14.89
CA ARG A 213 1.60 17.72 -16.00
C ARG A 213 1.02 17.25 -17.33
N GLU A 214 0.49 16.03 -17.39
CA GLU A 214 -0.16 15.48 -18.59
C GLU A 214 -1.32 16.36 -19.08
N ARG A 215 -2.18 16.85 -18.17
CA ARG A 215 -3.26 17.79 -18.53
C ARG A 215 -2.74 19.13 -19.05
N LYS A 216 -1.63 19.64 -18.51
CA LYS A 216 -1.02 20.88 -19.00
C LYS A 216 -0.46 20.69 -20.42
N LEU A 217 0.19 19.55 -20.68
CA LEU A 217 0.70 19.18 -22.00
C LEU A 217 -0.43 19.00 -23.03
N MET A 218 -1.59 18.46 -22.64
CA MET A 218 -2.75 18.35 -23.55
C MET A 218 -3.45 19.69 -23.81
N ARG A 219 -3.37 20.66 -22.87
CA ARG A 219 -4.00 21.98 -23.00
C ARG A 219 -3.21 22.97 -23.84
N HIS A 220 -1.89 22.82 -23.86
CA HIS A 220 -1.04 23.43 -24.87
C HIS A 220 -0.69 22.34 -25.88
N PRO A 221 -1.57 22.00 -26.85
CA PRO A 221 -1.05 21.37 -28.05
C PRO A 221 0.08 22.28 -28.50
N LEU A 222 1.28 21.71 -28.65
CA LEU A 222 2.43 22.42 -29.18
C LEU A 222 1.87 23.28 -30.31
N ALA A 223 1.93 24.61 -30.14
CA ALA A 223 1.70 25.52 -31.23
C ALA A 223 2.51 24.93 -32.38
N ALA A 224 1.84 24.71 -33.50
CA ALA A 224 2.43 24.12 -34.67
C ALA A 224 3.62 24.98 -35.10
N ASP A 225 4.81 24.71 -34.54
CA ASP A 225 6.08 24.94 -35.20
C ASP A 225 6.23 23.83 -36.24
N VAL A 226 5.24 23.78 -37.14
CA VAL A 226 5.33 23.18 -38.46
C VAL A 226 5.83 24.29 -39.39
N HIS A 227 6.96 24.91 -39.02
CA HIS A 227 8.02 25.12 -39.98
C HIS A 227 8.95 23.91 -39.89
N THR A 228 8.40 22.74 -40.20
CA THR A 228 9.21 21.63 -40.69
C THR A 228 9.74 22.10 -42.03
N ASP A 229 10.90 22.75 -41.97
CA ASP A 229 11.71 23.09 -43.13
C ASP A 229 11.85 21.79 -43.94
N ALA A 230 11.24 21.71 -45.13
CA ALA A 230 11.22 20.51 -45.97
C ALA A 230 12.64 19.99 -46.26
N ARG A 231 13.65 20.86 -46.08
CA ARG A 231 15.09 20.56 -46.16
C ARG A 231 15.64 19.70 -45.01
N SER A 232 14.96 19.62 -43.87
CA SER A 232 15.31 18.72 -42.75
C SER A 232 14.85 17.29 -43.00
N LEU A 233 13.61 17.12 -43.48
CA LEU A 233 13.05 15.80 -43.82
C LEU A 233 13.77 15.16 -45.02
N ALA A 234 14.17 15.95 -46.03
CA ALA A 234 14.96 15.46 -47.16
C ALA A 234 16.36 14.96 -46.77
N ARG A 235 16.94 15.47 -45.67
CA ARG A 235 18.25 15.03 -45.15
C ARG A 235 18.21 13.79 -44.28
N HIS A 236 17.03 13.40 -43.76
CA HIS A 236 16.87 12.17 -42.97
C HIS A 236 16.27 11.01 -43.77
N ALA A 237 15.67 11.27 -44.93
CA ALA A 237 15.15 10.23 -45.82
C ALA A 237 16.25 9.39 -46.51
N SER A 238 17.53 9.74 -46.39
CA SER A 238 18.62 9.08 -47.14
C SER A 238 19.53 8.14 -46.35
N THR A 239 19.34 7.90 -45.05
CA THR A 239 20.32 7.08 -44.27
C THR A 239 19.77 6.13 -43.21
N THR A 240 18.47 5.84 -43.16
CA THR A 240 17.97 4.76 -42.27
C THR A 240 17.20 3.71 -43.06
N ALA A 241 17.86 2.57 -43.30
CA ALA A 241 17.17 1.35 -43.70
C ALA A 241 16.14 1.00 -42.60
N VAL A 242 14.86 1.14 -42.94
CA VAL A 242 13.75 0.72 -42.09
C VAL A 242 13.78 -0.80 -42.04
N VAL A 243 14.36 -1.36 -40.96
CA VAL A 243 14.26 -2.79 -40.68
C VAL A 243 12.89 -3.05 -40.05
N PRO A 244 12.06 -3.94 -40.62
CA PRO A 244 10.72 -4.19 -40.12
C PRO A 244 10.72 -4.79 -38.70
N PRO A 245 9.75 -4.41 -37.84
CA PRO A 245 9.72 -4.78 -36.42
C PRO A 245 9.49 -6.29 -36.13
N TRP A 246 9.24 -7.09 -37.16
CA TRP A 246 8.98 -8.53 -37.07
C TRP A 246 10.17 -9.42 -37.47
N ASP A 247 11.36 -8.85 -37.76
CA ASP A 247 12.52 -9.67 -38.14
C ASP A 247 13.02 -10.57 -36.98
N VAL A 248 12.51 -11.80 -36.97
CA VAL A 248 12.78 -12.85 -35.98
C VAL A 248 14.28 -13.20 -35.95
N THR A 249 14.99 -13.02 -37.07
CA THR A 249 16.42 -13.36 -37.18
C THR A 249 17.29 -12.46 -36.31
N LEU A 250 16.92 -11.18 -36.17
CA LEU A 250 17.60 -10.20 -35.32
C LEU A 250 17.34 -10.45 -33.83
N ARG A 251 16.13 -10.87 -33.45
CA ARG A 251 15.83 -11.31 -32.07
C ARG A 251 16.62 -12.56 -31.69
N LEU A 252 16.71 -13.54 -32.60
CA LEU A 252 17.49 -14.76 -32.39
C LEU A 252 18.99 -14.47 -32.32
N ARG A 253 19.53 -13.55 -33.13
CA ARG A 253 20.93 -13.11 -33.04
C ARG A 253 21.25 -12.44 -31.70
N ARG A 254 20.36 -11.57 -31.18
CA ARG A 254 20.52 -10.94 -29.86
C ARG A 254 20.43 -11.94 -28.72
N LEU A 255 19.55 -12.95 -28.83
CA LEU A 255 19.45 -14.02 -27.85
C LEU A 255 20.71 -14.90 -27.86
N ARG A 256 21.20 -15.28 -29.05
CA ARG A 256 22.42 -16.08 -29.23
C ARG A 256 23.66 -15.36 -28.70
N ALA A 257 23.78 -14.04 -28.90
CA ALA A 257 24.87 -13.25 -28.33
C ALA A 257 24.82 -13.20 -26.79
N ARG A 258 23.62 -13.07 -26.19
CA ARG A 258 23.44 -13.10 -24.73
C ARG A 258 23.76 -14.47 -24.13
N VAL A 259 23.35 -15.55 -24.80
CA VAL A 259 23.65 -16.92 -24.37
C VAL A 259 25.15 -17.21 -24.50
N SER A 260 25.79 -16.81 -25.60
CA SER A 260 27.24 -16.99 -25.79
C SER A 260 28.07 -16.25 -24.74
N TYR A 261 27.66 -15.04 -24.37
CA TYR A 261 28.31 -14.29 -23.28
C TYR A 261 28.16 -15.01 -21.93
N TRP A 262 26.99 -15.57 -21.66
CA TRP A 262 26.71 -16.25 -20.39
C TRP A 262 27.43 -17.61 -20.27
N VAL A 263 27.53 -18.35 -21.38
CA VAL A 263 28.25 -19.62 -21.45
C VAL A 263 29.75 -19.39 -21.27
N HIS A 264 30.34 -18.39 -21.93
CA HIS A 264 31.76 -18.07 -21.77
C HIS A 264 32.10 -17.43 -20.42
N ALA A 265 31.15 -16.77 -19.76
CA ALA A 265 31.34 -16.27 -18.39
C ALA A 265 31.37 -17.38 -17.32
N LYS A 266 30.96 -18.62 -17.65
CA LYS A 266 30.88 -19.74 -16.69
C LYS A 266 31.84 -20.91 -16.95
N THR A 267 32.53 -20.96 -18.07
CA THR A 267 33.41 -22.10 -18.41
C THR A 267 34.88 -21.70 -18.65
N GLY A 268 35.40 -20.74 -17.88
CA GLY A 268 36.85 -20.45 -17.85
C GLY A 268 37.53 -21.24 -16.73
N PRO A 269 38.51 -22.12 -17.01
CA PRO A 269 39.26 -22.83 -15.98
C PRO A 269 40.27 -21.90 -15.30
N GLY A 270 40.29 -21.98 -13.96
CA GLY A 270 41.35 -21.62 -13.03
C GLY A 270 42.36 -20.53 -13.39
N THR A 271 42.31 -19.41 -12.66
CA THR A 271 43.42 -18.86 -11.84
C THR A 271 43.11 -17.41 -11.46
N ARG A 272 42.88 -17.15 -10.15
CA ARG A 272 43.31 -15.93 -9.43
C ARG A 272 42.80 -15.96 -7.99
N TRP A 273 43.37 -16.88 -7.21
CA TRP A 273 43.54 -16.69 -5.77
C TRP A 273 44.84 -15.92 -5.56
N ALA A 274 44.81 -14.60 -5.72
CA ALA A 274 45.82 -13.67 -5.20
C ALA A 274 45.46 -12.24 -5.65
N SER A 275 44.81 -11.50 -4.76
CA SER A 275 44.92 -10.05 -4.54
C SER A 275 43.60 -9.44 -4.10
N ALA A 276 43.71 -8.45 -3.22
CA ALA A 276 42.66 -7.55 -2.73
C ALA A 276 41.81 -8.02 -1.53
N ARG A 277 42.47 -8.13 -0.37
CA ARG A 277 41.92 -7.49 0.84
C ARG A 277 41.83 -5.98 0.57
N ARG A 278 40.76 -5.54 -0.11
CA ARG A 278 40.41 -4.12 -0.17
C ARG A 278 39.43 -3.84 0.96
N PRO A 279 39.65 -2.81 1.80
CA PRO A 279 38.71 -2.44 2.84
C PRO A 279 37.37 -2.13 2.16
N ILE A 280 36.33 -2.81 2.62
CA ILE A 280 34.96 -2.56 2.17
C ILE A 280 34.64 -1.12 2.55
N ARG A 281 34.63 -0.24 1.55
CA ARG A 281 34.28 1.17 1.75
C ARG A 281 32.84 1.22 2.27
N PRO A 282 32.56 1.91 3.39
CA PRO A 282 31.22 2.01 3.98
C PRO A 282 30.14 2.42 2.97
N ARG A 283 30.51 3.24 1.97
CA ARG A 283 29.63 3.64 0.86
C ARG A 283 29.14 2.50 -0.03
N ALA A 284 29.95 1.46 -0.25
CA ALA A 284 29.55 0.30 -1.04
C ALA A 284 28.56 -0.60 -0.28
N MET A 285 28.72 -0.71 1.04
CA MET A 285 27.79 -1.43 1.91
C MET A 285 26.48 -0.65 2.07
N ALA A 286 26.52 0.66 2.28
CA ALA A 286 25.32 1.51 2.32
C ALA A 286 24.54 1.47 1.00
N ARG A 287 25.24 1.43 -0.15
CA ARG A 287 24.61 1.27 -1.46
C ARG A 287 23.99 -0.12 -1.64
N ARG A 288 24.66 -1.19 -1.22
CA ARG A 288 24.07 -2.54 -1.24
C ARG A 288 22.87 -2.68 -0.30
N MET A 289 22.91 -2.07 0.89
CA MET A 289 21.76 -2.05 1.80
C MET A 289 20.60 -1.22 1.22
N SER A 290 20.89 -0.08 0.59
CA SER A 290 19.89 0.72 -0.12
C SER A 290 19.26 -0.07 -1.28
N GLU A 291 20.07 -0.72 -2.12
CA GLU A 291 19.59 -1.57 -3.23
C GLU A 291 18.78 -2.78 -2.71
N SER A 292 19.17 -3.37 -1.57
CA SER A 292 18.45 -4.48 -0.92
C SER A 292 17.12 -4.03 -0.30
N ILE A 293 17.05 -2.83 0.30
CA ILE A 293 15.81 -2.25 0.82
C ILE A 293 14.87 -1.87 -0.33
N VAL A 294 15.40 -1.29 -1.42
CA VAL A 294 14.62 -0.95 -2.62
C VAL A 294 14.05 -2.21 -3.29
N GLY A 295 14.72 -3.35 -3.21
CA GLY A 295 14.20 -4.63 -3.72
C GLY A 295 13.02 -5.21 -2.94
N VAL A 296 12.83 -4.83 -1.67
CA VAL A 296 11.69 -5.25 -0.83
C VAL A 296 10.51 -4.30 -0.95
N LEU A 297 10.76 -3.03 -1.35
CA LEU A 297 9.70 -2.06 -1.57
C LEU A 297 8.95 -2.36 -2.88
N PRO A 298 7.61 -2.21 -2.90
CA PRO A 298 6.84 -2.37 -4.12
C PRO A 298 7.31 -1.37 -5.18
N SER A 299 7.29 -1.79 -6.44
CA SER A 299 7.67 -0.90 -7.54
C SER A 299 6.78 0.35 -7.54
N PRO A 300 7.25 1.50 -8.03
CA PRO A 300 6.45 2.71 -8.15
C PRO A 300 5.13 2.46 -8.89
N GLU A 301 5.12 1.56 -9.87
CA GLU A 301 3.92 1.14 -10.61
C GLU A 301 2.91 0.42 -9.71
N ALA A 302 3.36 -0.51 -8.87
CA ALA A 302 2.50 -1.24 -7.94
C ALA A 302 1.87 -0.31 -6.88
N VAL A 303 2.64 0.67 -6.37
CA VAL A 303 2.09 1.70 -5.46
C VAL A 303 1.04 2.55 -6.18
N MET A 304 1.30 2.93 -7.43
CA MET A 304 0.39 3.75 -8.22
C MET A 304 -0.90 3.00 -8.60
N GLU A 305 -0.80 1.70 -8.90
CA GLU A 305 -1.96 0.84 -9.13
C GLU A 305 -2.81 0.69 -7.88
N PHE A 306 -2.17 0.45 -6.72
CA PHE A 306 -2.86 0.34 -5.42
C PHE A 306 -3.65 1.59 -5.06
N VAL A 307 -3.07 2.78 -5.26
CA VAL A 307 -3.77 4.07 -5.00
C VAL A 307 -4.80 4.38 -6.11
N GLY A 308 -4.91 3.51 -7.12
CA GLY A 308 -5.83 3.65 -8.25
C GLY A 308 -5.51 4.83 -9.15
N LEU A 309 -4.22 5.05 -9.40
CA LEU A 309 -3.68 6.20 -10.12
C LEU A 309 -3.13 5.84 -11.51
N ARG A 310 -3.40 4.62 -11.98
CA ARG A 310 -3.21 4.16 -13.36
C ARG A 310 -4.56 4.06 -14.06
#